data_AF-A0A960K2H4-F1
#
_entry.id   AF-A0A960K2H4-F1
#
_cell.length_a   1.000
_cell.length_b   1.000
_cell.length_c   1.000
_cell.angle_alpha   90.00
_cell.angle_beta   90.00
_cell.angle_gamma   90.00
#
_symmetry.space_group_name_H-M   'P 1'
#
loop_
_entity.id
_entity.type
_entity.pdbx_description
1 polymer ?
#
loop_
_entity_poly.entity_id
_entity_poly.type
_entity_poly.pdbx_seq_one_letter_code
_entity_poly.pdbx_strand_id
1 'polypeptide(L)'
;MPAGAVPGFGAETEGAGDPESAMLGALVATAGVELPSLRCRTIRWETPLERGAGVARSQPSCVPEDVVAELLSDSSEPVVLHALGRRWLPSIEAVELPAAPAEGVLRRGGTYLLTGGLGALALELGEKLVREVGAHLVLLSRRELPGSPAGELGETARRIESWR
;
A
#
# COMPACT_ATOMS: atom_id res chain seq x y z
N MET A 1 -19.27 -11.21 20.41
CA MET A 1 -18.38 -12.22 19.79
C MET A 1 -17.20 -11.46 19.20
N PRO A 2 -15.95 -11.84 19.45
CA PRO A 2 -14.82 -11.13 18.85
C PRO A 2 -14.91 -11.30 17.33
N ALA A 3 -14.73 -10.20 16.59
CA ALA A 3 -14.61 -10.23 15.14
C ALA A 3 -13.46 -11.18 14.78
N GLY A 4 -13.78 -12.31 14.16
CA GLY A 4 -12.75 -13.15 13.54
C GLY A 4 -11.99 -12.29 12.53
N ALA A 5 -10.68 -12.51 12.42
CA ALA A 5 -9.85 -11.82 11.43
C ALA A 5 -10.53 -11.88 10.06
N VAL A 6 -10.96 -10.72 9.57
CA VAL A 6 -11.51 -10.61 8.22
C VAL A 6 -10.32 -10.81 7.27
N PRO A 7 -10.38 -11.74 6.32
CA PRO A 7 -9.30 -11.91 5.37
C PRO A 7 -9.16 -10.61 4.56
N GLY A 8 -8.08 -9.88 4.82
CA GLY A 8 -7.85 -8.57 4.24
C GLY A 8 -7.49 -8.67 2.76
N PHE A 9 -8.03 -7.75 1.96
CA PHE A 9 -7.49 -7.50 0.61
C PHE A 9 -6.07 -6.89 0.67
N GLY A 10 -5.68 -6.33 1.83
CA GLY A 10 -4.33 -5.86 2.15
C GLY A 10 -3.91 -6.20 3.59
N ALA A 11 -2.61 -6.51 3.73
CA ALA A 11 -1.68 -6.43 4.87
C ALA A 11 -2.10 -6.79 6.32
N GLU A 12 -3.30 -7.28 6.62
CA GLU A 12 -3.70 -7.68 7.98
C GLU A 12 -3.87 -9.19 8.17
N THR A 13 -3.21 -9.99 7.35
CA THR A 13 -2.94 -11.39 7.68
C THR A 13 -1.48 -11.51 8.07
N GLU A 14 -1.16 -12.18 9.19
CA GLU A 14 0.20 -12.50 9.64
C GLU A 14 0.96 -13.47 8.69
N GLY A 15 0.64 -13.46 7.40
CA GLY A 15 1.39 -14.08 6.32
C GLY A 15 2.00 -12.98 5.46
N ALA A 16 3.26 -13.14 5.06
CA ALA A 16 3.90 -12.27 4.09
C ALA A 16 2.96 -12.07 2.89
N GLY A 17 2.46 -10.85 2.70
CA GLY A 17 1.65 -10.52 1.54
C GLY A 17 2.40 -10.87 0.25
N ASP A 18 1.66 -11.10 -0.83
CA ASP A 18 2.20 -11.25 -2.19
C ASP A 18 2.04 -9.90 -2.92
N PRO A 19 3.01 -8.97 -2.76
CA PRO A 19 2.94 -7.65 -3.38
C PRO A 19 2.98 -7.75 -4.91
N GLU A 20 3.66 -8.76 -5.47
CA GLU A 20 3.75 -8.96 -6.91
C GLU A 20 2.36 -9.25 -7.51
N SER A 21 1.59 -10.14 -6.89
CA SER A 21 0.20 -10.41 -7.31
C SER A 21 -0.73 -9.22 -7.05
N ALA A 22 -0.48 -8.41 -6.02
CA ALA A 22 -1.25 -7.19 -5.78
C ALA A 22 -1.08 -6.16 -6.90
N MET A 23 0.13 -6.04 -7.47
CA MET A 23 0.39 -5.16 -8.61
C MET A 23 -0.40 -5.58 -9.86
N LEU A 24 -0.52 -6.88 -10.13
CA LEU A 24 -1.34 -7.38 -11.24
C LEU A 24 -2.82 -6.99 -11.07
N GLY A 25 -3.34 -7.08 -9.84
CA GLY A 25 -4.71 -6.67 -9.56
C GLY A 25 -4.98 -5.20 -9.89
N ALA A 26 -4.03 -4.32 -9.60
CA ALA A 26 -4.13 -2.89 -9.94
C ALA A 26 -4.16 -2.68 -11.47
N LEU A 27 -3.30 -3.37 -12.22
CA LEU A 27 -3.29 -3.31 -13.69
C LEU A 27 -4.63 -3.74 -14.29
N VAL A 28 -5.19 -4.86 -13.80
CA VAL A 28 -6.46 -5.40 -14.26
C VAL A 28 -7.61 -4.43 -13.95
N ALA A 29 -7.60 -3.80 -12.77
CA ALA A 29 -8.58 -2.78 -12.41
C ALA A 29 -8.52 -1.57 -13.35
N THR A 30 -7.33 -1.06 -13.65
CA THR A 30 -7.16 0.04 -14.63
C THR A 30 -7.63 -0.36 -16.02
N ALA A 31 -7.26 -1.56 -16.49
CA ALA A 31 -7.69 -2.05 -17.80
C ALA A 31 -9.21 -2.14 -17.92
N GLY A 32 -9.91 -2.57 -16.86
CA GLY A 32 -11.38 -2.63 -16.84
C GLY A 32 -12.07 -1.27 -16.95
N VAL A 33 -11.43 -0.21 -16.46
CA VAL A 33 -11.95 1.18 -16.57
C VAL A 33 -11.63 1.78 -17.94
N GLU A 34 -10.42 1.57 -18.44
CA GLU A 34 -9.93 2.18 -19.69
C GLU A 34 -10.47 1.48 -20.96
N LEU A 35 -10.80 0.18 -20.88
CA LEU A 35 -11.24 -0.63 -22.02
C LEU A 35 -12.62 -1.25 -21.75
N PRO A 36 -13.73 -0.51 -22.02
CA PRO A 36 -15.09 -0.98 -21.73
C PRO A 36 -15.51 -2.27 -22.46
N SER A 37 -14.79 -2.66 -23.52
CA SER A 37 -15.00 -3.93 -24.22
C SER A 37 -14.38 -5.13 -23.50
N LEU A 38 -13.53 -4.92 -22.51
CA LEU A 38 -12.94 -5.97 -21.69
C LEU A 38 -13.65 -6.04 -20.33
N ARG A 39 -14.11 -7.24 -19.99
CA ARG A 39 -14.55 -7.55 -18.63
C ARG A 39 -13.35 -8.04 -17.83
N CYS A 40 -12.87 -7.19 -16.94
CA CYS A 40 -11.72 -7.45 -16.11
C CYS A 40 -12.13 -7.79 -14.68
N ARG A 41 -11.58 -8.86 -14.11
CA ARG A 41 -11.74 -9.21 -12.70
C ARG A 41 -10.46 -9.79 -12.14
N THR A 42 -10.11 -9.35 -10.93
CA THR A 42 -9.09 -9.99 -10.09
C THR A 42 -9.76 -10.93 -9.11
N ILE A 43 -9.46 -12.23 -9.22
CA ILE A 43 -9.96 -13.27 -8.29
C ILE A 43 -8.77 -13.73 -7.45
N ARG A 44 -8.78 -13.36 -6.17
CA ARG A 44 -7.84 -13.91 -5.18
C ARG A 44 -8.49 -15.12 -4.51
N TRP A 45 -7.72 -16.16 -4.25
CA TRP A 45 -8.15 -17.25 -3.40
C TRP A 45 -7.08 -17.53 -2.35
N GLU A 46 -7.50 -17.83 -1.13
CA GLU A 46 -6.59 -18.36 -0.12
C GLU A 46 -6.51 -19.88 -0.28
N THR A 47 -5.28 -20.38 -0.37
CA THR A 47 -5.05 -21.81 -0.12
C THR A 47 -5.03 -22.02 1.39
N PRO A 48 -5.69 -23.06 1.92
CA PRO A 48 -5.54 -23.39 3.34
C PRO A 48 -4.05 -23.55 3.64
N LEU A 49 -3.49 -22.63 4.43
CA LEU A 49 -2.16 -22.82 4.98
C LEU A 49 -2.29 -24.01 5.92
N GLU A 50 -1.77 -25.17 5.54
CA GLU A 50 -1.63 -26.30 6.46
C GLU A 50 -0.77 -25.80 7.63
N ARG A 51 -1.42 -25.47 8.75
CA ARG A 51 -0.75 -25.02 9.96
C ARG A 51 0.03 -26.20 10.54
N GLY A 52 1.29 -26.35 10.15
CA GLY A 52 2.19 -27.35 10.73
C GLY A 52 3.44 -27.56 9.89
N ALA A 53 4.57 -27.07 10.42
CA ALA A 53 5.95 -27.49 10.16
C ALA A 53 6.31 -28.06 8.76
N GLY A 54 7.01 -27.25 7.95
CA GLY A 54 8.04 -27.76 7.05
C GLY A 54 7.59 -28.62 5.87
N VAL A 55 6.34 -28.54 5.44
CA VAL A 55 5.88 -29.23 4.22
C VAL A 55 6.03 -28.30 3.03
N ALA A 56 6.68 -28.80 1.98
CA ALA A 56 6.85 -28.15 0.69
C ALA A 56 5.54 -27.47 0.26
N ARG A 57 5.65 -26.30 -0.40
CA ARG A 57 4.52 -25.62 -1.06
C ARG A 57 3.87 -26.59 -2.05
N SER A 58 2.92 -27.40 -1.57
CA SER A 58 2.09 -28.25 -2.40
C SER A 58 1.24 -27.30 -3.21
N GLN A 59 1.65 -27.06 -4.46
CA GLN A 59 0.81 -26.32 -5.40
C GLN A 59 -0.53 -27.08 -5.44
N PRO A 60 -1.67 -26.41 -5.20
CA PRO A 60 -2.95 -27.07 -5.38
C PRO A 60 -2.99 -27.62 -6.81
N SER A 61 -3.19 -28.93 -6.93
CA SER A 61 -3.19 -29.65 -8.21
C SER A 61 -4.41 -29.33 -9.07
N CYS A 62 -5.35 -28.54 -8.55
CA CYS A 62 -6.58 -28.13 -9.22
C CYS A 62 -6.94 -26.68 -8.86
N VAL A 63 -7.51 -25.96 -9.83
CA VAL A 63 -8.14 -24.66 -9.60
C VAL A 63 -9.38 -24.88 -8.72
N PRO A 64 -9.59 -24.10 -7.65
CA PRO A 64 -10.79 -24.23 -6.82
C PRO A 64 -12.08 -24.04 -7.64
N GLU A 65 -13.12 -24.83 -7.39
CA GLU A 65 -14.41 -24.74 -8.11
C GLU A 65 -15.02 -23.34 -8.02
N ASP A 66 -14.85 -22.68 -6.87
CA ASP A 66 -15.28 -21.30 -6.63
C ASP A 66 -14.70 -20.30 -7.63
N VAL A 67 -13.44 -20.50 -8.06
CA VAL A 67 -12.78 -19.62 -9.04
C VAL A 67 -13.41 -19.80 -10.42
N VAL A 68 -13.71 -21.05 -10.80
CA VAL A 68 -14.38 -21.36 -12.06
C VAL A 68 -15.80 -20.78 -12.05
N ALA A 69 -16.54 -20.96 -10.96
CA ALA A 69 -17.86 -20.38 -10.78
C ALA A 69 -17.82 -18.85 -10.86
N GLU A 70 -16.83 -18.20 -10.23
CA GLU A 70 -16.66 -16.75 -10.30
C GLU A 70 -16.37 -16.29 -11.73
N LEU A 71 -15.45 -16.95 -12.46
CA LEU A 71 -15.14 -16.62 -13.87
C LEU A 71 -16.37 -16.70 -14.78
N LEU A 72 -17.24 -17.69 -14.55
CA LEU A 72 -18.46 -17.92 -15.33
C LEU A 72 -19.66 -17.08 -14.85
N SER A 73 -19.57 -16.44 -13.69
CA SER A 73 -20.66 -15.62 -13.16
C SER A 73 -20.90 -14.36 -14.01
N ASP A 74 -22.06 -13.73 -13.85
CA ASP A 74 -22.41 -12.41 -14.42
C ASP A 74 -22.04 -11.22 -13.53
N SER A 75 -21.32 -11.43 -12.42
CA SER A 75 -20.97 -10.36 -11.48
C SER A 75 -20.25 -9.17 -12.15
N SER A 76 -20.46 -7.93 -11.71
CA SER A 76 -19.67 -6.78 -12.17
C SER A 76 -18.53 -6.44 -11.21
N GLU A 77 -18.34 -7.22 -10.15
CA GLU A 77 -17.35 -6.94 -9.12
C GLU A 77 -15.93 -7.09 -9.68
N PRO A 78 -15.09 -6.05 -9.62
CA PRO A 78 -13.76 -6.05 -10.25
C PRO A 78 -12.71 -6.80 -9.42
N VAL A 79 -12.95 -6.97 -8.11
CA VAL A 79 -12.03 -7.60 -7.18
C VAL A 79 -12.81 -8.48 -6.22
N VAL A 80 -12.44 -9.76 -6.12
CA VAL A 80 -13.11 -10.77 -5.29
C VAL A 80 -12.07 -11.60 -4.56
N LEU A 81 -12.34 -11.94 -3.30
CA LEU A 81 -11.53 -12.88 -2.51
C LEU A 81 -12.38 -14.08 -2.12
N HIS A 82 -11.92 -15.28 -2.49
CA HIS A 82 -12.43 -16.53 -1.97
C HIS A 82 -11.56 -17.00 -0.81
N ALA A 83 -12.11 -16.92 0.40
CA ALA A 83 -11.41 -17.27 1.63
C ALA A 83 -12.39 -17.86 2.65
N LEU A 84 -11.93 -18.86 3.41
CA LEU A 84 -12.73 -19.53 4.45
C LEU A 84 -14.09 -20.06 3.94
N GLY A 85 -14.12 -20.56 2.70
CA GLY A 85 -15.35 -21.06 2.04
C GLY A 85 -16.39 -19.98 1.76
N ARG A 86 -15.97 -18.72 1.67
CA ARG A 86 -16.83 -17.56 1.45
C ARG A 86 -16.27 -16.65 0.36
N ARG A 87 -17.17 -15.94 -0.30
CA ARG A 87 -16.88 -14.87 -1.27
C ARG A 87 -16.90 -13.52 -0.55
N TRP A 88 -15.78 -12.80 -0.62
CA TRP A 88 -15.58 -11.50 0.00
C TRP A 88 -15.40 -10.42 -1.07
N LEU A 89 -15.85 -9.20 -0.76
CA LEU A 89 -15.70 -8.01 -1.58
C LEU A 89 -15.00 -6.92 -0.76
N PRO A 90 -14.13 -6.10 -1.37
CA PRO A 90 -13.51 -4.98 -0.68
C PRO A 90 -14.57 -3.91 -0.40
N SER A 91 -14.66 -3.46 0.85
CA SER A 91 -15.44 -2.29 1.27
C SER A 91 -14.52 -1.20 1.81
N ILE A 92 -14.99 0.05 1.76
CA ILE A 92 -14.34 1.17 2.43
C ILE A 92 -15.26 1.59 3.56
N GLU A 93 -14.73 1.65 4.77
CA GLU A 93 -15.47 2.02 5.96
C GLU A 93 -14.78 3.19 6.66
N ALA A 94 -15.56 4.09 7.25
CA ALA A 94 -15.02 5.16 8.07
C ALA A 94 -14.47 4.56 9.37
N VAL A 95 -13.24 4.93 9.72
CA VAL A 95 -12.59 4.48 10.96
C VAL A 95 -12.42 5.70 11.87
N GLU A 96 -12.83 5.56 13.13
CA GLU A 96 -12.51 6.54 14.16
C GLU A 96 -11.03 6.43 14.52
N LEU A 97 -10.29 7.54 14.36
CA LEU A 97 -8.89 7.57 14.74
C LEU A 97 -8.78 7.58 16.26
N PRO A 98 -8.00 6.67 16.87
CA PRO A 98 -7.74 6.72 18.30
C PRO A 98 -7.04 8.04 18.65
N ALA A 99 -7.20 8.49 19.90
CA ALA A 99 -6.45 9.63 20.40
C ALA A 99 -4.94 9.39 20.20
N ALA A 100 -4.24 10.42 19.75
CA ALA A 100 -2.80 10.33 19.55
C ALA A 100 -2.10 9.92 20.86
N PRO A 101 -1.11 9.01 20.81
CA PRO A 101 -0.38 8.61 22.01
C PRO A 101 0.31 9.82 22.64
N ALA A 102 0.41 9.82 23.98
CA ALA A 102 1.02 10.92 24.75
C ALA A 102 2.49 11.14 24.35
N GLU A 103 3.17 10.07 23.96
CA GLU A 103 4.49 10.11 23.35
C GLU A 103 4.37 9.88 21.85
N GLY A 104 4.89 10.81 21.04
CA GLY A 104 4.93 10.67 19.60
C GLY A 104 5.90 9.56 19.17
N VAL A 105 5.61 8.89 18.05
CA VAL A 105 6.49 7.85 17.46
C VAL A 105 7.79 8.42 16.87
N LEU A 106 7.83 9.73 16.65
CA LEU A 106 8.97 10.43 16.08
C LEU A 106 10.01 10.77 17.16
N ARG A 107 11.25 10.36 16.91
CA ARG A 107 12.40 10.66 17.76
C ARG A 107 12.83 12.12 17.59
N ARG A 108 12.98 12.82 18.70
CA ARG A 108 13.65 14.14 18.74
C ARG A 108 15.10 14.02 18.30
N GLY A 109 15.55 14.90 17.41
CA GLY A 109 16.88 14.84 16.80
C GLY A 109 17.12 13.59 15.93
N GLY A 110 16.06 12.87 15.55
CA GLY A 110 16.18 11.66 14.74
C GLY A 110 16.61 11.98 13.29
N THR A 111 17.29 11.04 12.65
CA THR A 111 17.65 11.13 11.23
C THR A 111 16.65 10.38 10.37
N TYR A 112 16.06 11.04 9.38
CA TYR A 112 15.00 10.50 8.51
C TYR A 112 15.35 10.66 7.03
N LEU A 113 15.11 9.61 6.25
CA LEU A 113 15.28 9.60 4.79
C LEU A 113 13.94 9.84 4.11
N LEU A 114 13.85 10.87 3.27
CA LEU A 114 12.68 11.15 2.44
C LEU A 114 12.98 10.82 0.97
N THR A 115 12.35 9.76 0.45
CA THR A 115 12.40 9.40 -0.97
C THR A 115 11.52 10.35 -1.78
N GLY A 116 12.00 10.82 -2.92
CA GLY A 116 11.34 11.94 -3.62
C GLY A 116 11.47 13.25 -2.84
N GLY A 117 12.59 13.43 -2.13
CA GLY A 117 12.80 14.50 -1.14
C GLY A 117 12.68 15.94 -1.64
N LEU A 118 12.63 16.15 -2.95
CA LEU A 118 12.40 17.46 -3.58
C LEU A 118 10.95 17.64 -4.08
N GLY A 119 10.06 16.70 -3.78
CA GLY A 119 8.64 16.76 -4.11
C GLY A 119 7.83 17.53 -3.07
N ALA A 120 6.69 18.08 -3.45
CA ALA A 120 5.87 18.95 -2.60
C ALA A 120 5.53 18.33 -1.24
N LEU A 121 5.08 17.06 -1.22
CA LEU A 121 4.73 16.37 0.02
C LEU A 121 5.95 16.11 0.92
N ALA A 122 7.09 15.75 0.33
CA ALA A 122 8.32 15.51 1.10
C ALA A 122 8.84 16.80 1.72
N LEU A 123 8.71 17.93 1.02
CA LEU A 123 9.11 19.24 1.55
C LEU A 123 8.19 19.68 2.71
N GLU A 124 6.88 19.49 2.57
CA GLU A 124 5.92 19.80 3.63
C GLU A 124 6.17 18.94 4.89
N LEU A 125 6.32 17.63 4.69
CA LEU A 125 6.63 16.71 5.77
C LEU A 125 8.00 17.02 6.39
N GLY A 126 9.00 17.30 5.57
CA GLY A 126 10.35 17.62 6.02
C GLY A 126 10.38 18.86 6.90
N GLU A 127 9.75 19.94 6.47
CA GLU A 127 9.62 21.16 7.26
C GLU A 127 8.98 20.90 8.63
N LYS A 128 7.89 20.12 8.65
CA LYS A 128 7.20 19.73 9.88
C LYS A 128 8.10 18.88 10.79
N LEU A 129 8.84 17.91 10.25
CA LEU A 129 9.76 17.07 11.01
C LEU A 129 10.91 17.88 11.63
N VAL A 130 11.48 18.83 10.89
CA VAL A 130 12.53 19.71 11.43
C VAL A 130 11.97 20.59 12.54
N ARG A 131 10.80 21.20 12.33
CA ARG A 131 10.20 22.13 13.31
C ARG A 131 9.70 21.44 14.57
N GLU A 132 9.05 20.28 14.46
CA GLU A 132 8.39 19.62 15.59
C GLU A 132 9.34 18.75 16.42
N VAL A 133 10.31 18.10 15.77
CA VAL A 133 11.22 17.16 16.45
C VAL A 133 12.69 17.46 16.23
N GLY A 134 13.07 18.54 15.54
CA GLY A 134 14.48 18.85 15.28
C GLY A 134 15.15 17.79 14.41
N ALA A 135 14.40 17.20 13.48
CA ALA A 135 14.88 16.10 12.64
C ALA A 135 16.11 16.47 11.80
N HIS A 136 17.02 15.52 11.62
CA HIS A 136 18.03 15.55 10.57
C HIS A 136 17.45 14.88 9.32
N LEU A 137 17.41 15.58 8.20
CA LEU A 137 16.80 15.05 6.97
C LEU A 137 17.84 14.68 5.91
N VAL A 138 17.66 13.50 5.34
CA VAL A 138 18.31 13.08 4.10
C VAL A 138 17.26 13.12 2.99
N LEU A 139 17.41 14.03 2.03
CA LEU A 139 16.48 14.17 0.92
C LEU A 139 17.03 13.41 -0.30
N LEU A 140 16.39 12.29 -0.66
CA LEU A 140 16.79 11.49 -1.81
C LEU A 140 15.92 11.82 -3.02
N SER A 141 16.54 12.21 -4.13
CA SER A 141 15.86 12.60 -5.36
C SER A 141 16.70 12.20 -6.57
N ARG A 142 16.03 11.89 -7.69
CA ARG A 142 16.68 11.71 -9.01
C ARG A 142 17.10 13.03 -9.64
N ARG A 143 16.48 14.14 -9.22
CA ARG A 143 16.80 15.49 -9.67
C ARG A 143 17.87 16.07 -8.76
N GLU A 144 18.87 16.71 -9.37
CA GLU A 144 19.90 17.46 -8.65
C GLU A 144 19.32 18.74 -8.05
N LEU A 145 19.72 19.04 -6.82
CA LEU A 145 19.44 20.35 -6.24
C LEU A 145 20.42 21.35 -6.86
N PRO A 146 19.96 22.40 -7.56
CA PRO A 146 20.85 23.31 -8.22
C PRO A 146 21.69 24.06 -7.18
N GLY A 147 22.99 24.22 -7.45
CA GLY A 147 23.92 24.97 -6.59
C GLY A 147 23.66 26.48 -6.54
N SER A 148 22.62 26.97 -7.23
CA SER A 148 22.16 28.35 -7.21
C SER A 148 20.63 28.40 -7.35
N PRO A 149 19.93 29.28 -6.60
CA PRO A 149 18.47 29.40 -6.66
C PRO A 149 17.93 30.08 -7.94
N ALA A 150 18.76 30.28 -8.95
CA ALA A 150 18.35 30.84 -10.25
C ALA A 150 17.73 29.80 -11.22
N GLY A 151 17.76 28.51 -10.88
CA GLY A 151 17.17 27.44 -11.69
C GLY A 151 15.72 27.06 -11.30
N GLU A 152 15.14 26.11 -12.03
CA GLU A 152 13.75 25.60 -11.86
C GLU A 152 13.45 25.12 -10.42
N LEU A 153 14.48 24.71 -9.68
CA LEU A 153 14.37 24.24 -8.29
C LEU A 153 14.86 25.26 -7.24
N GLY A 154 15.02 26.52 -7.63
CA GLY A 154 15.55 27.55 -6.74
C GLY A 154 14.62 27.93 -5.59
N GLU A 155 13.31 27.79 -5.76
CA GLU A 155 12.35 27.91 -4.65
C GLU A 155 12.48 26.74 -3.67
N THR A 156 12.65 25.52 -4.19
CA THR A 156 12.91 24.33 -3.37
C THR A 156 14.18 24.47 -2.55
N ALA A 157 15.29 24.94 -3.16
CA ALA A 157 16.54 25.17 -2.44
C ALA A 157 16.37 26.21 -1.32
N ARG A 158 15.73 27.35 -1.61
CA ARG A 158 15.43 28.39 -0.61
C ARG A 158 14.57 27.86 0.54
N ARG A 159 13.58 27.02 0.23
CA ARG A 159 12.73 26.40 1.25
C ARG A 159 13.50 25.43 2.14
N ILE A 160 14.41 24.64 1.58
CA ILE A 160 15.25 23.74 2.39
C ILE A 160 16.24 24.55 3.23
N GLU A 161 16.80 25.64 2.69
CA GLU A 161 17.70 26.53 3.42
C GLU A 161 17.02 27.23 4.60
N SER A 162 15.72 27.55 4.50
CA SER A 162 14.97 28.17 5.61
C SER A 162 14.69 27.23 6.78
N TRP A 163 15.02 25.93 6.66
CA TRP A 163 14.92 24.97 7.77
C TRP A 163 16.14 24.95 8.67
N ARG A 164 17.24 25.60 8.26
CA ARG A 164 18.45 25.74 9.08
C ARG A 164 18.27 26.81 10.14
#